data_AF-A0A7R9YM02-F1
#
_entry.id   AF-A0A7R9YM02-F1
#
_cell.length_a   1.000
_cell.length_b   1.000
_cell.length_c   1.000
_cell.angle_alpha   90.00
_cell.angle_beta   90.00
_cell.angle_gamma   90.00
#
_symmetry.space_group_name_H-M   'P 1'
#
loop_
_entity.id
_entity.type
_entity.pdbx_description
1 polymer ?
#
loop_
_entity_poly.entity_id
_entity_poly.type
_entity_poly.pdbx_seq_one_letter_code
_entity_poly.pdbx_strand_id
1 'polypeptide(L)'
;FKRKAVTMVAGVLAPLVALDAKALSEAECAMTVDDYLKAECSKRTRQLVARMEEHVGAFERQAKRARAALEDAATAAAVPAQEDDEREGTAASEEGGDVPCLLGIKGPYAGETFWMPSAPNTTTRLVIGRAQACDISLCKDDEVSSKHARVDVRNDTFKLV
;
A
#
# COMPACT_ATOMS: atom_id res chain seq x y z
N PHE A 1 -39.41 -4.56 -36.53
CA PHE A 1 -37.93 -4.61 -36.43
C PHE A 1 -37.54 -5.14 -35.06
N LYS A 2 -36.96 -6.34 -35.01
CA LYS A 2 -36.57 -7.04 -33.77
C LYS A 2 -35.34 -6.35 -33.13
N ARG A 3 -35.46 -5.90 -31.88
CA ARG A 3 -34.32 -5.39 -31.08
C ARG A 3 -33.53 -6.59 -30.54
N LYS A 4 -32.27 -6.74 -30.96
CA LYS A 4 -31.31 -7.64 -30.30
C LYS A 4 -30.83 -6.96 -29.03
N ALA A 5 -31.06 -7.59 -27.88
CA ALA A 5 -30.40 -7.24 -26.63
C ALA A 5 -28.95 -7.70 -26.72
N VAL A 6 -28.01 -6.76 -26.62
CA VAL A 6 -26.59 -7.05 -26.44
C VAL A 6 -26.35 -7.02 -24.93
N THR A 7 -26.16 -8.21 -24.36
CA THR A 7 -25.74 -8.40 -22.98
C THR A 7 -24.25 -8.02 -22.90
N MET A 8 -23.93 -6.84 -22.36
CA MET A 8 -22.56 -6.54 -21.96
C MET A 8 -22.32 -7.05 -20.54
N VAL A 9 -21.31 -7.91 -20.43
CA VAL A 9 -20.76 -8.48 -19.21
C VAL A 9 -20.26 -7.35 -18.32
N ALA A 10 -20.92 -7.14 -17.18
CA ALA A 10 -20.45 -6.23 -16.14
C ALA A 10 -19.28 -6.89 -15.38
N GLY A 11 -18.10 -6.81 -15.96
CA GLY A 11 -16.83 -7.20 -15.34
C GLY A 11 -16.00 -5.97 -15.03
N VAL A 12 -15.89 -5.65 -13.74
CA VAL A 12 -14.76 -5.01 -13.05
C VAL A 12 -13.92 -4.03 -13.88
N LEU A 13 -14.26 -2.73 -13.85
CA LEU A 13 -13.31 -1.61 -13.90
C LEU A 13 -14.04 -0.25 -13.75
N ALA A 14 -13.53 0.58 -12.83
CA ALA A 14 -13.79 2.00 -12.56
C ALA A 14 -14.85 2.38 -11.50
N PRO A 15 -14.42 2.93 -10.35
CA PRO A 15 -15.14 3.97 -9.62
C PRO A 15 -14.45 5.32 -9.87
N LEU A 16 -14.27 5.74 -11.12
CA LEU A 16 -13.69 7.04 -11.51
C LEU A 16 -14.17 7.24 -12.95
N VAL A 17 -15.40 7.69 -13.21
CA VAL A 17 -15.86 9.07 -13.04
C VAL A 17 -17.36 8.97 -12.80
N ALA A 18 -17.82 9.33 -11.61
CA ALA A 18 -19.21 9.78 -11.48
C ALA A 18 -19.30 11.07 -12.30
N LEU A 19 -19.67 10.95 -13.58
CA LEU A 19 -20.14 12.08 -14.36
C LEU A 19 -21.48 12.44 -13.76
N ASP A 20 -21.46 13.14 -12.62
CA ASP A 20 -22.60 13.90 -12.16
C ASP A 20 -22.94 14.84 -13.33
N ALA A 21 -24.02 14.52 -14.03
CA ALA A 21 -24.61 15.38 -15.04
C ALA A 21 -25.20 16.59 -14.32
N LYS A 22 -24.31 17.47 -13.87
CA LYS A 22 -24.66 18.71 -13.19
C LYS A 22 -25.26 19.62 -14.25
N ALA A 23 -26.44 20.15 -13.96
CA ALA A 23 -27.07 21.14 -14.82
C ALA A 23 -26.08 22.30 -15.06
N LEU A 24 -25.85 22.61 -16.33
CA LEU A 24 -25.03 23.75 -16.75
C LEU A 24 -25.68 25.03 -16.19
N SER A 25 -24.87 25.89 -15.61
CA SER A 25 -25.32 27.22 -15.18
C SER A 25 -25.67 28.09 -16.39
N GLU A 26 -26.51 29.10 -16.19
CA GLU A 26 -26.90 30.05 -17.25
C GLU A 26 -25.68 30.72 -17.92
N ALA A 27 -24.60 30.94 -17.16
CA ALA A 27 -23.34 31.47 -17.67
C ALA A 27 -22.58 30.45 -18.56
N GLU A 28 -22.60 29.16 -18.21
CA GLU A 28 -21.97 28.09 -18.99
C GLU A 28 -22.74 27.81 -20.29
N CYS A 29 -24.07 27.98 -20.27
CA CYS A 29 -24.93 27.89 -21.47
C CYS A 29 -24.70 29.03 -22.46
N ALA A 30 -24.17 30.18 -22.01
CA ALA A 30 -23.85 31.33 -22.86
C ALA A 30 -22.46 31.23 -23.53
N MET A 31 -21.64 30.24 -23.14
CA MET A 31 -20.32 30.02 -23.71
C MET A 31 -20.38 29.18 -24.99
N THR A 32 -19.39 29.34 -25.86
CA THR A 32 -19.20 28.38 -26.95
C THR A 32 -18.77 27.03 -26.36
N VAL A 33 -19.11 25.92 -27.04
CA VAL A 33 -18.76 24.57 -26.59
C VAL A 33 -17.25 24.42 -26.41
N ASP A 34 -16.46 25.01 -27.31
CA ASP A 34 -14.99 24.98 -27.22
C ASP A 34 -14.46 25.74 -26.01
N ASP A 35 -15.02 26.90 -25.69
CA ASP A 35 -14.60 27.69 -24.52
C ASP A 35 -15.00 27.00 -23.21
N TYR A 36 -16.18 26.38 -23.19
CA TYR A 36 -16.64 25.60 -22.04
C TYR A 36 -15.73 24.39 -21.79
N LEU A 37 -15.40 23.62 -22.83
CA LEU A 37 -14.51 22.46 -22.71
C LEU A 37 -13.11 22.86 -22.25
N LYS A 38 -12.56 23.96 -22.78
CA LYS A 38 -11.26 24.49 -22.33
C LYS A 38 -11.30 24.92 -20.86
N ALA A 39 -12.37 25.60 -20.44
CA ALA A 39 -12.54 26.05 -19.06
C ALA A 39 -12.67 24.87 -18.08
N GLU A 40 -13.49 23.86 -18.41
CA GLU A 40 -13.65 22.66 -17.58
C GLU A 40 -12.37 21.82 -17.54
N CYS A 41 -11.68 21.62 -18.66
CA CYS A 41 -10.39 20.95 -18.68
C CYS A 41 -9.36 21.69 -17.80
N SER A 42 -9.24 23.01 -17.93
CA SER A 42 -8.35 23.82 -17.10
C SER A 42 -8.69 23.73 -15.61
N LYS A 43 -9.98 23.74 -15.27
CA LYS A 43 -10.47 23.62 -13.89
C LYS A 43 -10.16 22.25 -13.31
N ARG A 44 -10.42 21.17 -14.05
CA ARG A 44 -10.11 19.81 -13.63
C ARG A 44 -8.61 19.58 -13.46
N THR A 45 -7.79 20.10 -14.37
CA THR A 45 -6.32 20.02 -14.23
C THR A 45 -5.84 20.75 -12.98
N ARG A 46 -6.35 21.96 -12.70
CA ARG A 46 -6.01 22.68 -11.46
C ARG A 46 -6.44 21.93 -10.21
N GLN A 47 -7.64 21.36 -10.20
CA GLN A 47 -8.14 20.55 -9.08
C GLN A 47 -7.28 19.30 -8.87
N LEU A 48 -6.87 18.64 -9.95
CA LEU A 48 -6.00 17.47 -9.87
C LEU A 48 -4.63 17.83 -9.29
N VAL A 49 -4.00 18.89 -9.78
CA VAL A 49 -2.71 19.36 -9.27
C VAL A 49 -2.81 19.71 -7.79
N ALA A 50 -3.82 20.47 -7.37
CA ALA A 50 -4.02 20.82 -5.96
C ALA A 50 -4.19 19.58 -5.06
N ARG A 51 -4.94 18.57 -5.52
CA ARG A 51 -5.08 17.30 -4.78
C ARG A 51 -3.77 16.54 -4.71
N MET A 52 -3.00 16.49 -5.80
CA MET A 52 -1.71 15.82 -5.80
C MET A 52 -0.72 16.49 -4.86
N GLU A 53 -0.65 17.82 -4.85
CA GLU A 53 0.18 18.59 -3.91
C GLU A 53 -0.21 18.34 -2.45
N GLU A 54 -1.52 18.28 -2.15
CA GLU A 54 -2.02 17.93 -0.81
C GLU A 54 -1.57 16.52 -0.39
N HIS A 55 -1.71 15.54 -1.28
CA HIS A 55 -1.30 14.15 -1.01
C HIS A 55 0.22 14.03 -0.83
N VAL A 56 1.02 14.69 -1.66
CA VAL A 56 2.49 14.70 -1.53
C VAL A 56 2.89 15.38 -0.22
N GLY A 57 2.31 16.52 0.11
CA GLY A 57 2.59 17.20 1.37
C GLY A 57 2.19 16.38 2.61
N ALA A 58 1.08 15.65 2.55
CA ALA A 58 0.70 14.71 3.60
C ALA A 58 1.70 13.55 3.73
N PHE A 59 2.13 12.99 2.60
CA PHE A 59 3.13 11.93 2.55
C PHE A 59 4.48 12.38 3.13
N GLU A 60 4.97 13.56 2.74
CA GLU A 60 6.23 14.11 3.26
C GLU A 60 6.18 14.34 4.77
N ARG A 61 5.06 14.85 5.31
CA ARG A 61 4.88 14.99 6.75
C ARG A 61 4.90 13.63 7.45
N GLN A 62 4.26 12.62 6.88
CA GLN A 62 4.25 11.27 7.44
C GLN A 62 5.64 10.63 7.38
N ALA A 63 6.37 10.80 6.27
CA ALA A 63 7.73 10.32 6.12
C ALA A 63 8.69 10.98 7.11
N LYS A 64 8.57 12.29 7.35
CA LYS A 64 9.35 13.00 8.38
C LYS A 64 9.05 12.47 9.78
N ARG A 65 7.79 12.22 10.12
CA ARG A 65 7.41 11.63 11.41
C ARG A 65 7.95 10.21 11.58
N ALA A 66 7.88 9.39 10.54
CA ALA A 66 8.42 8.03 10.57
C ALA A 66 9.95 8.02 10.76
N ARG A 67 10.67 8.92 10.09
CA ARG A 67 12.12 9.07 10.29
C ARG A 67 12.46 9.51 11.71
N ALA A 68 11.78 10.52 12.24
CA ALA A 68 11.97 10.95 13.62
C ALA A 68 11.71 9.82 14.63
N ALA A 69 10.64 9.04 14.43
CA ALA A 69 10.35 7.89 15.29
C ALA A 69 11.42 6.79 15.22
N LEU A 70 12.04 6.57 14.05
CA LEU A 70 13.15 5.63 13.91
C LEU A 70 14.43 6.15 14.58
N GLU A 71 14.71 7.46 14.49
CA GLU A 71 15.85 8.08 15.19
C GLU A 71 15.67 8.06 16.72
N ASP A 72 14.45 8.32 17.20
CA ASP A 72 14.09 8.22 18.62
C ASP A 72 14.21 6.77 19.14
N ALA A 73 13.76 5.79 18.35
CA ALA A 73 13.91 4.37 18.71
C ALA A 73 15.38 3.91 18.73
N ALA A 74 16.17 4.37 17.76
CA ALA A 74 17.60 4.06 17.69
C ALA A 74 18.39 4.70 18.85
N THR A 75 18.03 5.91 19.27
CA THR A 75 18.65 6.57 20.43
C THR A 75 18.19 5.96 21.76
N ALA A 76 16.93 5.55 21.88
CA ALA A 76 16.44 4.83 23.07
C ALA A 76 17.12 3.45 23.23
N ALA A 77 17.40 2.74 22.14
CA ALA A 77 18.14 1.47 22.16
C ALA A 77 19.65 1.63 22.49
N ALA A 78 20.20 2.85 22.35
CA ALA A 78 21.60 3.15 22.68
C ALA A 78 21.82 3.55 24.14
N VAL A 79 20.77 3.70 24.95
CA VAL A 79 20.87 3.91 26.40
C VAL A 79 20.95 2.54 27.09
N PRO A 80 22.03 2.21 27.81
CA PRO A 80 22.09 0.94 28.54
C PRO A 80 21.15 1.04 29.74
N ALA A 81 19.97 0.45 29.61
CA ALA A 81 19.06 0.26 30.73
C ALA A 81 19.56 -0.92 31.59
N GLN A 82 20.04 -0.60 32.79
CA GLN A 82 20.21 -1.55 33.88
C GLN A 82 18.84 -2.08 34.32
N GLU A 83 18.73 -3.42 34.25
CA GLU A 83 18.07 -4.38 35.15
C GLU A 83 16.55 -4.31 35.45
N ASP A 84 15.95 -5.49 35.18
CA ASP A 84 14.86 -6.19 35.85
C ASP A 84 13.40 -5.68 35.70
N ASP A 85 12.55 -6.46 35.01
CA ASP A 85 11.85 -7.60 35.64
C ASP A 85 10.83 -8.26 34.68
N GLU A 86 10.91 -9.57 34.65
CA GLU A 86 10.14 -10.66 34.03
C GLU A 86 8.81 -10.40 33.29
N ARG A 87 8.76 -10.82 32.00
CA ARG A 87 7.62 -11.58 31.44
C ARG A 87 8.05 -12.49 30.28
N GLU A 88 8.03 -13.79 30.57
CA GLU A 88 8.24 -14.90 29.66
C GLU A 88 7.41 -14.82 28.37
N GLY A 89 8.00 -15.28 27.27
CA GLY A 89 7.24 -15.96 26.23
C GLY A 89 7.58 -15.67 24.77
N THR A 90 8.85 -15.77 24.36
CA THR A 90 9.32 -16.67 23.28
C THR A 90 10.76 -16.35 22.91
N ALA A 91 11.65 -17.26 23.28
CA ALA A 91 13.03 -17.27 22.83
C ALA A 91 13.10 -17.52 21.32
N ALA A 92 13.73 -16.61 20.59
CA ALA A 92 14.37 -16.90 19.33
C ALA A 92 15.78 -16.27 19.38
N SER A 93 16.76 -17.17 19.47
CA SER A 93 18.21 -16.97 19.49
C SER A 93 18.73 -15.61 19.02
N GLU A 94 19.44 -14.96 19.93
CA GLU A 94 20.64 -14.18 19.61
C GLU A 94 21.74 -15.14 19.10
N GLU A 95 21.60 -15.61 17.86
CA GLU A 95 22.72 -16.20 17.11
C GLU A 95 22.81 -15.51 15.75
N GLY A 96 23.96 -14.87 15.53
CA GLY A 96 24.21 -13.93 14.45
C GLY A 96 23.96 -14.49 13.05
N GLY A 97 23.03 -13.84 12.38
CA GLY A 97 22.81 -13.86 10.94
C GLY A 97 21.75 -12.81 10.64
N ASP A 98 21.98 -11.92 9.67
CA ASP A 98 20.97 -10.95 9.24
C ASP A 98 19.80 -11.71 8.59
N VAL A 99 18.87 -12.22 9.41
CA VAL A 99 17.68 -12.92 8.91
C VAL A 99 16.74 -11.88 8.34
N PRO A 100 16.41 -11.93 7.04
CA PRO A 100 15.61 -10.89 6.45
C PRO A 100 14.16 -10.99 6.91
N CYS A 101 13.52 -9.83 7.08
CA CYS A 101 12.13 -9.73 7.49
C CYS A 101 11.35 -8.74 6.62
N LEU A 102 10.03 -8.93 6.57
CA LEU A 102 9.10 -7.97 5.99
C LEU A 102 8.41 -7.21 7.12
N LEU A 103 8.43 -5.89 7.03
CA LEU A 103 7.75 -5.01 7.98
C LEU A 103 6.47 -4.45 7.34
N GLY A 104 5.34 -4.62 8.01
CA GLY A 104 4.10 -3.96 7.64
C GLY A 104 4.19 -2.47 7.92
N ILE A 105 4.24 -1.64 6.88
CA ILE A 105 4.34 -0.18 7.03
C ILE A 105 2.95 0.46 7.18
N LYS A 106 1.92 -0.13 6.58
CA LYS A 106 0.54 0.39 6.54
C LYS A 106 -0.46 -0.75 6.45
N GLY A 107 -1.70 -0.47 6.84
CA GLY A 107 -2.82 -1.40 6.73
C GLY A 107 -3.07 -2.19 8.03
N PRO A 108 -3.85 -3.27 7.98
CA PRO A 108 -4.20 -4.09 9.15
C PRO A 108 -3.02 -4.72 9.89
N TYR A 109 -1.85 -4.76 9.23
CA TYR A 109 -0.61 -5.36 9.71
C TYR A 109 0.49 -4.32 9.98
N ALA A 110 0.14 -3.04 10.12
CA ALA A 110 1.11 -1.99 10.40
C ALA A 110 1.84 -2.25 11.73
N GLY A 111 3.17 -2.30 11.68
CA GLY A 111 4.03 -2.63 12.82
C GLY A 111 4.27 -4.13 13.04
N GLU A 112 3.63 -5.01 12.26
CA GLU A 112 3.89 -6.45 12.33
C GLU A 112 5.13 -6.81 11.47
N THR A 113 5.97 -7.70 12.01
CA THR A 113 7.20 -8.18 11.35
C THR A 113 7.06 -9.66 10.99
N PHE A 114 7.31 -9.99 9.74
CA PHE A 114 7.28 -11.36 9.22
C PHE A 114 8.69 -11.81 8.87
N TRP A 115 9.22 -12.75 9.66
CA TRP A 115 10.54 -13.32 9.45
C TRP A 115 10.54 -14.27 8.25
N MET A 116 11.49 -14.07 7.34
CA MET A 116 11.62 -14.89 6.15
C MET A 116 12.71 -15.95 6.38
N PRO A 117 12.39 -17.24 6.25
CA PRO A 117 13.41 -18.28 6.34
C PRO A 117 14.40 -18.15 5.18
N SER A 118 15.65 -17.87 5.49
CA SER A 118 16.77 -17.87 4.54
C SER A 118 17.65 -19.07 4.80
N ALA A 119 17.86 -19.91 3.78
CA ALA A 119 18.80 -21.02 3.84
C ALA A 119 19.94 -20.73 2.86
N PRO A 120 21.22 -20.89 3.26
CA PRO A 120 22.35 -20.61 2.39
C PRO A 120 22.29 -21.51 1.13
N ASN A 121 22.59 -20.91 -0.03
CA ASN A 121 22.63 -21.57 -1.34
C ASN A 121 21.31 -22.21 -1.81
N THR A 122 20.18 -21.93 -1.15
CA THR A 122 18.85 -22.40 -1.57
C THR A 122 17.97 -21.21 -1.89
N THR A 123 17.19 -21.30 -2.97
CA THR A 123 16.13 -20.32 -3.22
C THR A 123 14.91 -20.69 -2.39
N THR A 124 14.64 -19.94 -1.32
CA THR A 124 13.39 -20.07 -0.57
C THR A 124 12.28 -19.34 -1.33
N ARG A 125 11.15 -20.02 -1.53
CA ARG A 125 9.98 -19.45 -2.17
C ARG A 125 8.89 -19.18 -1.14
N LEU A 126 8.51 -17.92 -1.01
CA LEU A 126 7.47 -17.49 -0.09
C LEU A 126 6.28 -16.96 -0.86
N VAL A 127 5.08 -17.41 -0.50
CA VAL A 127 3.82 -16.92 -1.02
C VAL A 127 3.17 -16.06 0.04
N ILE A 128 2.83 -14.83 -0.34
CA ILE A 128 2.15 -13.86 0.50
C ILE A 128 0.72 -13.73 -0.02
N GLY A 129 -0.27 -13.83 0.86
CA GLY A 129 -1.66 -13.68 0.45
C GLY A 129 -2.64 -13.82 1.60
N ARG A 130 -3.93 -13.65 1.29
CA ARG A 130 -5.00 -13.72 2.29
C ARG A 130 -5.28 -15.13 2.79
N ALA A 131 -4.91 -16.16 2.01
CA ALA A 131 -5.14 -17.55 2.42
C ALA A 131 -4.27 -17.91 3.63
N GLN A 132 -4.81 -18.69 4.57
CA GLN A 132 -4.03 -19.22 5.71
C GLN A 132 -2.97 -20.24 5.28
N ALA A 133 -3.12 -20.83 4.10
CA ALA A 133 -2.15 -21.76 3.52
C ALA A 133 -0.95 -21.06 2.85
N CYS A 134 -0.88 -19.74 2.90
CA CYS A 134 0.28 -18.97 2.44
C CYS A 134 1.37 -18.95 3.51
N ASP A 135 2.63 -18.86 3.09
CA ASP A 135 3.78 -18.76 4.00
C ASP A 135 3.68 -17.49 4.86
N ILE A 136 3.16 -16.40 4.29
CA ILE A 136 2.79 -15.18 5.01
C ILE A 136 1.30 -14.90 4.76
N SER A 137 0.51 -14.99 5.83
CA SER A 137 -0.95 -14.82 5.75
C SER A 137 -1.39 -13.41 6.13
N LEU A 138 -1.98 -12.71 5.17
CA LEU A 138 -2.60 -11.40 5.33
C LEU A 138 -4.13 -11.53 5.42
N CYS A 139 -4.61 -12.46 6.24
CA CYS A 139 -6.03 -12.80 6.38
C CYS A 139 -6.95 -11.65 6.83
N LYS A 140 -6.41 -10.62 7.49
CA LYS A 140 -7.15 -9.42 7.93
C LYS A 140 -7.32 -8.37 6.83
N ASP A 141 -6.71 -8.57 5.66
CA ASP A 141 -6.73 -7.62 4.55
C ASP A 141 -7.62 -8.13 3.42
N ASP A 142 -8.78 -7.49 3.24
CA ASP A 142 -9.77 -7.86 2.24
C ASP A 142 -9.36 -7.46 0.82
N GLU A 143 -8.43 -6.51 0.67
CA GLU A 143 -7.91 -6.06 -0.63
C GLU A 143 -6.85 -7.01 -1.19
N VAL A 144 -6.29 -7.87 -0.33
CA VAL A 144 -5.28 -8.86 -0.69
C VAL A 144 -5.95 -10.12 -1.26
N SER A 145 -5.46 -10.58 -2.41
CA SER A 145 -5.96 -11.82 -3.02
C SER A 145 -5.49 -13.05 -2.23
N SER A 146 -6.14 -14.20 -2.47
CA SER A 146 -5.79 -15.45 -1.77
C SER A 146 -4.30 -15.83 -1.90
N LYS A 147 -3.69 -15.56 -3.05
CA LYS A 147 -2.24 -15.61 -3.32
C LYS A 147 -1.86 -14.32 -4.06
N HIS A 148 -1.28 -13.36 -3.36
CA HIS A 148 -1.14 -11.99 -3.83
C HIS A 148 0.23 -11.70 -4.42
N ALA A 149 1.28 -12.14 -3.74
CA ALA A 149 2.65 -11.93 -4.19
C ALA A 149 3.47 -13.18 -3.92
N ARG A 150 4.57 -13.31 -4.66
CA ARG A 150 5.59 -14.30 -4.41
C ARG A 150 6.93 -13.61 -4.23
N VAL A 151 7.67 -14.03 -3.21
CA VAL A 151 9.04 -13.57 -2.95
C VAL A 151 9.96 -14.76 -3.08
N ASP A 152 10.93 -14.66 -3.99
CA ASP A 152 12.03 -15.60 -4.11
C ASP A 152 13.22 -14.99 -3.34
N VAL A 153 13.71 -15.69 -2.31
CA VAL A 153 14.85 -15.28 -1.46
C VAL A 153 16.05 -16.16 -1.76
N ARG A 154 17.19 -15.57 -2.11
CA ARG A 154 18.44 -16.31 -2.37
C ARG A 154 19.66 -15.48 -1.99
N ASN A 155 20.52 -15.99 -1.10
CA ASN A 155 21.80 -15.37 -0.74
C ASN A 155 21.67 -13.84 -0.55
N ASP A 156 20.77 -13.44 0.34
CA ASP A 156 20.47 -12.05 0.70
C ASP A 156 19.91 -11.15 -0.42
N THR A 157 19.55 -11.75 -1.56
CA THR A 157 18.80 -11.09 -2.63
C THR A 157 17.33 -11.47 -2.60
N PHE A 158 16.47 -10.46 -2.75
CA PHE A 158 15.01 -10.60 -2.78
C PHE A 158 14.50 -10.28 -4.18
N LYS A 159 13.66 -11.16 -4.70
CA LYS A 159 12.95 -10.91 -5.95
C LYS A 159 11.46 -11.08 -5.74
N LEU A 160 10.72 -9.99 -5.95
CA LEU A 160 9.28 -10.03 -6.08
C LEU A 160 8.93 -10.58 -7.47
N VAL A 161 8.10 -11.61 -7.52
CA VAL A 161 7.69 -12.34 -8.74
C VAL A 161 6.20 -12.22 -8.95
#